data_AF-A0A358PHP0-F1
#
_entry.id   AF-A0A358PHP0-F1
#
_cell.length_a   1.000
_cell.length_b   1.000
_cell.length_c   1.000
_cell.angle_alpha   90.00
_cell.angle_beta   90.00
_cell.angle_gamma   90.00
#
_symmetry.space_group_name_H-M   'P 1'
#
loop_
_entity.id
_entity.type
_entity.pdbx_description
1 polymer ?
#
loop_
_entity_poly.entity_id
_entity_poly.type
_entity_poly.pdbx_seq_one_letter_code
_entity_poly.pdbx_strand_id
1 'polypeptide(L)'
;MSIFDRLKNAAEKTAKDAARSVGNTIGTKRETFTFSALPESLAEMQALPEAKLDTPFATAALTVLALCAYAADRSTGTEMLNWLRGPRPLNGQDISFLNDRFRDGKTYLPFTYFAGSTPDNNYTPAQPYKVTIESNHVSAEEQGYMKLFIPCGGADSPRPIKLRQRGSDGKWFLWEQYLLTGVKTPKEADPWA
;
A
#
# COMPACT_ATOMS: atom_id res chain seq x y z
N MET A 1 11.11 13.15 16.32
CA MET A 1 10.46 13.81 15.17
C MET A 1 10.02 12.71 14.23
N SER A 2 8.76 12.70 13.80
CA SER A 2 8.20 11.62 12.99
C SER A 2 8.82 11.61 11.60
N ILE A 3 9.07 10.44 11.00
CA ILE A 3 9.53 10.38 9.60
C ILE A 3 8.47 10.93 8.63
N PHE A 4 7.19 10.91 9.03
CA PHE A 4 6.08 11.49 8.28
C PHE A 4 5.97 13.00 8.47
N ASP A 5 6.60 13.60 9.48
CA ASP A 5 6.67 15.07 9.60
C ASP A 5 7.48 15.69 8.46
N ARG A 6 8.37 14.92 7.82
CA ARG A 6 9.08 15.35 6.58
C ARG A 6 8.17 15.44 5.36
N LEU A 7 6.95 14.89 5.45
CA LEU A 7 5.95 14.89 4.37
C LEU A 7 4.79 15.87 4.64
N LYS A 8 4.81 16.60 5.77
CA LYS A 8 3.75 17.57 6.09
C LYS A 8 3.97 18.90 5.38
N ASN A 9 3.29 19.07 4.27
CA ASN A 9 2.57 20.31 4.00
C ASN A 9 1.10 19.97 3.70
N ALA A 10 0.21 20.74 4.34
CA ALA A 10 -1.26 20.77 4.21
C ALA A 10 -2.05 19.49 4.55
N ALA A 11 -2.46 19.34 5.82
CA ALA A 11 -3.80 18.83 6.16
C ALA A 11 -4.05 18.86 7.67
N GLU A 12 -4.93 19.75 8.11
CA GLU A 12 -5.60 19.63 9.40
C GLU A 12 -7.11 19.89 9.25
N LYS A 13 -7.86 19.09 10.02
CA LYS A 13 -9.25 19.28 10.50
C LYS A 13 -10.39 18.65 9.67
N THR A 14 -10.93 17.53 10.17
CA THR A 14 -12.22 17.42 10.92
C THR A 14 -12.79 15.98 10.84
N ALA A 15 -13.33 15.50 11.96
CA ALA A 15 -13.74 14.12 12.25
C ALA A 15 -15.23 13.80 11.98
N LYS A 16 -15.55 12.52 11.65
CA LYS A 16 -16.34 11.54 12.46
C LYS A 16 -17.01 10.45 11.61
N ASP A 17 -16.84 9.19 12.08
CA ASP A 17 -17.71 7.98 12.05
C ASP A 17 -18.31 7.51 10.69
N ALA A 18 -18.46 6.23 10.31
CA ALA A 18 -18.72 4.99 11.05
C ALA A 18 -18.32 3.74 10.22
N ALA A 19 -18.53 2.56 10.80
CA ALA A 19 -17.90 1.27 10.50
C ALA A 19 -18.68 0.30 9.58
N ARG A 20 -17.87 -0.54 8.90
CA ARG A 20 -18.01 -1.96 8.49
C ARG A 20 -19.33 -2.50 7.88
N SER A 21 -19.18 -3.13 6.72
CA SER A 21 -19.93 -4.35 6.36
C SER A 21 -19.03 -5.33 5.59
N VAL A 22 -19.06 -6.61 5.99
CA VAL A 22 -18.38 -7.73 5.32
C VAL A 22 -19.47 -8.65 4.79
N GLY A 23 -19.55 -8.78 3.46
CA GLY A 23 -20.37 -9.78 2.78
C GLY A 23 -19.45 -10.76 2.05
N ASN A 24 -19.58 -12.05 2.39
CA ASN A 24 -18.82 -13.13 1.78
C ASN A 24 -19.58 -13.64 0.55
N THR A 25 -19.03 -13.48 -0.65
CA THR A 25 -19.53 -14.10 -1.88
C THR A 25 -18.36 -14.77 -2.59
N ILE A 26 -18.50 -16.06 -2.88
CA ILE A 26 -17.54 -16.83 -3.68
C ILE A 26 -17.56 -16.23 -5.09
N GLY A 27 -16.56 -15.39 -5.41
CA GLY A 27 -16.40 -14.74 -6.72
C GLY A 27 -15.62 -13.42 -6.67
N THR A 28 -15.76 -12.64 -5.60
CA THR A 28 -15.04 -11.38 -5.39
C THR A 28 -15.05 -11.09 -3.88
N LYS A 29 -13.89 -10.93 -3.25
CA LYS A 29 -13.75 -10.55 -1.84
C LYS A 29 -13.20 -9.13 -1.77
N ARG A 30 -13.73 -8.32 -0.85
CA ARG A 30 -13.23 -6.98 -0.55
C ARG A 30 -12.98 -6.87 0.94
N GLU A 31 -11.77 -6.46 1.32
CA GLU A 31 -11.40 -6.19 2.71
C GLU A 31 -10.87 -4.76 2.84
N THR A 32 -11.20 -4.10 3.95
CA THR A 32 -10.71 -2.76 4.25
C THR A 32 -9.99 -2.77 5.58
N PHE A 33 -8.72 -2.39 5.54
CA PHE A 33 -7.83 -2.28 6.70
C PHE A 33 -7.79 -0.82 7.15
N THR A 34 -7.76 -0.59 8.46
CA THR A 34 -7.78 0.76 9.05
C THR A 34 -6.57 0.91 9.96
N PHE A 35 -5.76 1.94 9.71
CA PHE A 35 -4.56 2.25 10.48
C PHE A 35 -4.69 3.64 11.09
N SER A 36 -4.49 3.76 12.40
CA SER A 36 -4.51 5.05 13.09
C SER A 36 -3.27 5.90 12.76
N ALA A 37 -2.16 5.24 12.46
CA ALA A 37 -0.91 5.84 12.04
C ALA A 37 -0.22 4.95 11.01
N LEU A 38 0.68 5.53 10.22
CA LEU A 38 1.57 4.78 9.35
C LEU A 38 2.80 4.36 10.18
N PRO A 39 3.30 3.12 10.06
CA PRO A 39 4.44 2.66 10.83
C PRO A 39 5.72 3.37 10.41
N GLU A 40 6.54 3.75 11.39
CA GLU A 40 7.81 4.46 11.19
C GLU A 40 9.04 3.56 11.29
N SER A 41 8.84 2.28 11.65
CA SER A 41 9.89 1.27 11.75
C SER A 41 9.35 -0.13 11.47
N LEU A 42 10.23 -1.06 11.11
CA LEU A 42 9.85 -2.48 10.97
C LEU A 42 9.22 -3.02 12.26
N ALA A 43 9.72 -2.62 13.43
CA ALA A 43 9.18 -3.04 14.72
C ALA A 43 7.73 -2.57 14.91
N GLU A 44 7.42 -1.32 14.59
CA GLU A 44 6.05 -0.81 14.62
C GLU A 44 5.14 -1.53 13.63
N MET A 45 5.62 -1.78 12.41
CA MET A 45 4.86 -2.54 11.42
C MET A 45 4.58 -3.97 11.90
N GLN A 46 5.55 -4.63 12.53
CA GLN A 46 5.40 -5.98 13.08
C GLN A 46 4.47 -6.04 14.31
N ALA A 47 4.27 -4.92 14.99
CA ALA A 47 3.34 -4.82 16.12
C ALA A 47 1.86 -4.68 15.66
N LEU A 48 1.60 -4.41 14.37
CA LEU A 48 0.25 -4.30 13.84
C LEU A 48 -0.48 -5.65 13.90
N PRO A 49 -1.79 -5.69 14.21
CA PRO A 49 -2.59 -6.92 14.17
C PRO A 49 -2.54 -7.67 12.83
N GLU A 50 -2.39 -6.92 11.73
CA GLU A 50 -2.28 -7.40 10.35
C GLU A 50 -0.94 -8.10 10.05
N ALA A 51 0.07 -7.94 10.92
CA ALA A 51 1.45 -8.41 10.69
C ALA A 51 1.66 -9.93 10.82
N LYS A 52 0.58 -10.70 10.99
CA LYS A 52 0.63 -12.18 11.10
C LYS A 52 1.06 -12.86 9.80
N LEU A 53 0.86 -12.18 8.66
CA LEU A 53 1.09 -12.71 7.31
C LEU A 53 0.29 -13.99 7.01
N ASP A 54 -0.83 -14.21 7.70
CA ASP A 54 -1.70 -15.36 7.53
C ASP A 54 -2.65 -15.23 6.32
N THR A 55 -2.85 -14.00 5.84
CA THR A 55 -3.66 -13.70 4.65
C THR A 55 -2.89 -12.87 3.61
N PRO A 56 -3.18 -13.06 2.31
CA PRO A 56 -2.59 -12.22 1.26
C PRO A 56 -3.17 -10.79 1.29
N PHE A 57 -4.40 -10.60 1.79
CA PHE A 57 -5.06 -9.30 1.91
C PHE A 57 -4.34 -8.40 2.91
N ALA A 58 -4.05 -8.91 4.12
CA ALA A 58 -3.29 -8.16 5.13
C ALA A 58 -1.87 -7.84 4.63
N THR A 59 -1.19 -8.82 4.02
CA THR A 59 0.16 -8.64 3.44
C THR A 59 0.17 -7.56 2.34
N ALA A 60 -0.88 -7.49 1.52
CA ALA A 60 -1.04 -6.44 0.52
C ALA A 60 -1.21 -5.06 1.14
N ALA A 61 -2.04 -4.93 2.18
CA ALA A 61 -2.22 -3.68 2.91
C ALA A 61 -0.91 -3.20 3.56
N LEU A 62 -0.16 -4.10 4.21
CA LEU A 62 1.16 -3.79 4.78
C LEU A 62 2.18 -3.35 3.71
N THR A 63 2.07 -3.88 2.48
CA THR A 63 2.94 -3.44 1.37
C THR A 63 2.71 -1.97 1.03
N VAL A 64 1.46 -1.48 1.09
CA VAL A 64 1.17 -0.04 0.90
C VAL A 64 1.87 0.79 1.98
N LEU A 65 1.82 0.36 3.24
CA LEU A 65 2.49 1.03 4.36
C LEU A 65 4.02 1.06 4.18
N ALA A 66 4.61 -0.07 3.79
CA ALA A 66 6.04 -0.20 3.54
C ALA A 66 6.52 0.70 2.39
N LEU A 67 5.69 0.89 1.35
CA LEU A 67 5.96 1.83 0.26
C LEU A 67 5.87 3.29 0.73
N CYS A 68 4.94 3.63 1.64
CA CYS A 68 4.90 4.95 2.26
C CYS A 68 6.16 5.22 3.07
N ALA A 69 6.59 4.23 3.87
CA ALA A 69 7.83 4.32 4.62
C ALA A 69 9.04 4.46 3.68
N TYR A 70 9.09 3.73 2.56
CA TYR A 70 10.17 3.88 1.56
C TYR A 70 10.23 5.27 0.94
N ALA A 71 9.06 5.85 0.64
CA ALA A 71 8.97 7.20 0.09
C ALA A 71 9.46 8.27 1.10
N ALA A 72 9.27 8.04 2.41
CA ALA A 72 9.73 8.92 3.48
C ALA A 72 11.20 8.70 3.87
N ASP A 73 11.61 7.44 4.00
CA ASP A 73 12.94 6.97 4.36
C ASP A 73 13.26 5.64 3.68
N ARG A 74 14.21 5.66 2.74
CA ARG A 74 14.56 4.50 1.92
C ARG A 74 15.08 3.32 2.74
N SER A 75 15.77 3.57 3.85
CA SER A 75 16.31 2.50 4.69
C SER A 75 15.18 1.77 5.40
N THR A 76 14.33 2.51 6.11
CA THR A 76 13.16 1.97 6.81
C THR A 76 12.25 1.20 5.85
N GLY A 77 11.90 1.80 4.71
CA GLY A 77 11.05 1.13 3.73
C GLY A 77 11.69 -0.12 3.14
N THR A 78 13.01 -0.14 2.95
CA THR A 78 13.73 -1.32 2.45
C THR A 78 13.65 -2.46 3.46
N GLU A 79 13.83 -2.19 4.75
CA GLU A 79 13.68 -3.19 5.81
C GLU A 79 12.26 -3.78 5.85
N MET A 80 11.25 -2.91 5.80
CA MET A 80 9.84 -3.32 5.77
C MET A 80 9.51 -4.18 4.54
N LEU A 81 9.93 -3.75 3.35
CA LEU A 81 9.69 -4.50 2.11
C LEU A 81 10.45 -5.83 2.09
N ASN A 82 11.69 -5.88 2.61
CA ASN A 82 12.45 -7.12 2.70
C ASN A 82 11.79 -8.12 3.66
N TRP A 83 11.26 -7.67 4.79
CA TRP A 83 10.46 -8.53 5.67
C TRP A 83 9.23 -9.11 4.95
N LEU A 84 8.49 -8.27 4.23
CA LEU A 84 7.32 -8.71 3.45
C LEU A 84 7.68 -9.66 2.30
N ARG A 85 8.91 -9.59 1.75
CA ARG A 85 9.38 -10.50 0.69
C ARG A 85 10.00 -11.79 1.22
N GLY A 86 10.16 -11.94 2.53
CA GLY A 86 10.69 -13.14 3.17
C GLY A 86 12.10 -13.50 2.66
N PRO A 87 12.33 -14.72 2.14
CA PRO A 87 13.67 -15.18 1.74
C PRO A 87 14.21 -14.54 0.44
N ARG A 88 13.48 -13.60 -0.17
CA ARG A 88 13.85 -12.96 -1.43
C ARG A 88 13.93 -11.43 -1.28
N PRO A 89 14.97 -10.89 -0.63
CA PRO A 89 15.11 -9.45 -0.45
C PRO A 89 15.14 -8.70 -1.79
N LEU A 90 14.92 -7.39 -1.73
CA LEU A 90 15.08 -6.48 -2.86
C LEU A 90 16.53 -6.53 -3.34
N ASN A 91 16.72 -6.73 -4.64
CA ASN A 91 18.04 -6.65 -5.27
C ASN A 91 18.31 -5.23 -5.79
N GLY A 92 19.50 -5.00 -6.36
CA GLY A 92 19.87 -3.68 -6.90
C GLY A 92 18.92 -3.16 -7.98
N GLN A 93 18.35 -4.04 -8.81
CA GLN A 93 17.37 -3.67 -9.82
C GLN A 93 16.03 -3.24 -9.19
N ASP A 94 15.55 -3.97 -8.19
CA ASP A 94 14.35 -3.61 -7.42
C ASP A 94 14.51 -2.24 -6.76
N ILE A 95 15.67 -1.99 -6.14
CA ILE A 95 15.99 -0.70 -5.48
C ILE A 95 16.06 0.45 -6.50
N SER A 96 16.75 0.27 -7.63
CA SER A 96 16.81 1.27 -8.69
C SER A 96 15.42 1.59 -9.23
N PHE A 97 14.58 0.57 -9.45
CA PHE A 97 13.19 0.75 -9.85
C PHE A 97 12.41 1.59 -8.84
N LEU A 98 12.45 1.26 -7.54
CA LEU A 98 11.74 2.01 -6.50
C LEU A 98 12.21 3.47 -6.45
N ASN A 99 13.53 3.70 -6.46
CA ASN A 99 14.11 5.03 -6.47
C ASN A 99 13.63 5.86 -7.65
N ASP A 100 13.63 5.28 -8.86
CA ASP A 100 13.18 5.97 -10.06
C ASP A 100 11.71 6.36 -10.00
N ARG A 101 10.86 5.57 -9.34
CA ARG A 101 9.43 5.93 -9.19
C ARG A 101 9.18 7.08 -8.24
N PHE A 102 10.05 7.29 -7.26
CA PHE A 102 9.92 8.37 -6.28
C PHE A 102 10.71 9.64 -6.64
N ARG A 103 11.37 9.69 -7.81
CA ARG A 103 12.03 10.92 -8.29
C ARG A 103 11.02 12.04 -8.55
N ASP A 104 11.52 13.26 -8.65
CA ASP A 104 10.78 14.46 -9.08
C ASP A 104 9.51 14.73 -8.24
N GLY A 105 9.59 14.52 -6.93
CA GLY A 105 8.50 14.81 -5.99
C GLY A 105 7.34 13.80 -6.01
N LYS A 106 7.51 12.63 -6.64
CA LYS A 106 6.46 11.59 -6.75
C LYS A 106 6.28 10.74 -5.49
N THR A 107 6.67 11.25 -4.32
CA THR A 107 6.49 10.58 -3.03
C THR A 107 5.02 10.40 -2.64
N TYR A 108 4.10 11.09 -3.32
CA TYR A 108 2.65 10.93 -3.17
C TYR A 108 2.10 9.59 -3.72
N LEU A 109 2.85 8.86 -4.56
CA LEU A 109 2.35 7.66 -5.24
C LEU A 109 1.75 6.59 -4.30
N PRO A 110 2.39 6.21 -3.17
CA PRO A 110 1.83 5.21 -2.26
C PRO A 110 0.57 5.72 -1.57
N PHE A 111 0.40 7.04 -1.43
CA PHE A 111 -0.75 7.64 -0.78
C PHE A 111 -2.02 7.53 -1.62
N THR A 112 -1.90 7.31 -2.93
CA THR A 112 -3.05 7.14 -3.84
C THR A 112 -3.92 5.92 -3.53
N TYR A 113 -3.45 4.98 -2.72
CA TYR A 113 -4.17 3.75 -2.35
C TYR A 113 -5.01 3.89 -1.07
N PHE A 114 -4.92 5.02 -0.39
CA PHE A 114 -5.76 5.28 0.78
C PHE A 114 -7.08 5.91 0.38
N ALA A 115 -8.13 5.60 1.13
CA ALA A 115 -9.42 6.25 1.00
C ALA A 115 -9.28 7.77 1.19
N GLY A 116 -9.99 8.53 0.35
CA GLY A 116 -9.98 10.00 0.38
C GLY A 116 -8.84 10.65 -0.40
N SER A 117 -7.82 9.91 -0.84
CA SER A 117 -6.76 10.46 -1.70
C SER A 117 -7.27 10.63 -3.14
N THR A 118 -7.23 11.85 -3.68
CA THR A 118 -7.64 12.16 -5.06
C THR A 118 -6.63 13.12 -5.71
N PRO A 119 -6.64 13.29 -7.05
CA PRO A 119 -5.79 14.28 -7.69
C PRO A 119 -6.06 15.71 -7.18
N ASP A 120 -7.34 16.03 -6.92
CA ASP A 120 -7.80 17.36 -6.50
C ASP A 120 -7.29 17.80 -5.12
N ASN A 121 -7.03 16.84 -4.22
CA ASN A 121 -6.47 17.10 -2.90
C ASN A 121 -4.99 16.70 -2.78
N ASN A 122 -4.30 16.59 -3.91
CA ASN A 122 -2.89 16.21 -4.00
C ASN A 122 -2.58 14.85 -3.37
N TYR A 123 -3.54 13.93 -3.44
CA TYR A 123 -3.49 12.60 -2.84
C TYR A 123 -3.29 12.60 -1.34
N THR A 124 -3.88 13.60 -0.68
CA THR A 124 -3.92 13.66 0.77
C THR A 124 -4.97 12.68 1.29
N PRO A 125 -4.58 11.62 2.03
CA PRO A 125 -5.51 10.59 2.48
C PRO A 125 -6.42 11.09 3.60
N ALA A 126 -7.63 10.54 3.67
CA ALA A 126 -8.47 10.70 4.84
C ALA A 126 -7.91 9.89 6.02
N GLN A 127 -8.05 10.43 7.23
CA GLN A 127 -7.72 9.73 8.47
C GLN A 127 -8.99 9.23 9.20
N PRO A 128 -8.95 8.06 9.87
CA PRO A 128 -7.83 7.12 9.92
C PRO A 128 -7.54 6.52 8.53
N TYR A 129 -6.27 6.17 8.29
CA TYR A 129 -5.83 5.68 6.99
C TYR A 129 -6.54 4.36 6.66
N LYS A 130 -7.22 4.29 5.51
CA LYS A 130 -7.94 3.09 5.08
C LYS A 130 -7.42 2.59 3.75
N VAL A 131 -7.05 1.32 3.69
CA VAL A 131 -6.65 0.63 2.44
C VAL A 131 -7.65 -0.47 2.14
N THR A 132 -8.18 -0.47 0.92
CA THR A 132 -9.11 -1.50 0.45
C THR A 132 -8.37 -2.46 -0.49
N ILE A 133 -8.53 -3.75 -0.27
CA ILE A 133 -7.94 -4.81 -1.08
C ILE A 133 -9.07 -5.68 -1.66
N GLU A 134 -8.99 -5.96 -2.94
CA GLU A 134 -10.03 -6.65 -3.70
C GLU A 134 -9.47 -7.90 -4.39
N SER A 135 -10.28 -8.96 -4.45
CA SER A 135 -10.07 -10.10 -5.35
C SER A 135 -11.17 -10.16 -6.41
N ASN A 136 -10.87 -10.88 -7.48
CA ASN A 136 -11.81 -11.23 -8.54
C ASN A 136 -11.56 -12.67 -9.01
N HIS A 137 -12.20 -13.05 -10.11
CA HIS A 137 -12.10 -14.40 -10.67
C HIS A 137 -10.66 -14.80 -11.04
N VAL A 138 -9.76 -13.86 -11.36
CA VAL A 138 -8.37 -14.17 -11.70
C VAL A 138 -7.45 -14.26 -10.48
N SER A 139 -7.94 -13.98 -9.27
CA SER A 139 -7.08 -13.80 -8.10
C SER A 139 -6.38 -15.08 -7.65
N ALA A 140 -6.99 -16.24 -7.82
CA ALA A 140 -6.47 -17.53 -7.35
C ALA A 140 -6.25 -18.54 -8.48
N GLU A 141 -6.04 -18.08 -9.72
CA GLU A 141 -5.80 -18.96 -10.88
C GLU A 141 -4.49 -19.75 -10.78
N GLU A 142 -3.47 -19.18 -10.15
CA GLU A 142 -2.15 -19.81 -9.99
C GLU A 142 -2.00 -20.41 -8.60
N GLN A 143 -1.77 -21.72 -8.52
CA GLN A 143 -1.62 -22.43 -7.26
C GLN A 143 -0.48 -21.85 -6.41
N GLY A 144 -0.78 -21.53 -5.15
CA GLY A 144 0.19 -20.97 -4.21
C GLY A 144 0.42 -19.46 -4.37
N TYR A 145 -0.32 -18.79 -5.26
CA TYR A 145 -0.27 -17.35 -5.44
C TYR A 145 -1.65 -16.72 -5.27
N MET A 146 -1.64 -15.42 -4.97
CA MET A 146 -2.83 -14.60 -4.93
C MET A 146 -2.55 -13.28 -5.65
N LYS A 147 -3.29 -12.99 -6.72
CA LYS A 147 -3.28 -11.70 -7.41
C LYS A 147 -4.43 -10.85 -6.90
N LEU A 148 -4.11 -9.84 -6.10
CA LEU A 148 -5.08 -8.90 -5.53
C LEU A 148 -5.02 -7.55 -6.23
N PHE A 149 -6.03 -6.73 -5.99
CA PHE A 149 -6.22 -5.45 -6.64
C PHE A 149 -6.50 -4.37 -5.60
N ILE A 150 -5.86 -3.22 -5.73
CA ILE A 150 -5.99 -2.11 -4.78
C ILE A 150 -6.56 -0.90 -5.53
N PRO A 151 -7.76 -0.41 -5.18
CA PRO A 151 -8.30 0.82 -5.74
C PRO A 151 -7.30 1.98 -5.59
N CYS A 152 -7.17 2.78 -6.63
CA CYS A 152 -6.20 3.88 -6.70
C CYS A 152 -6.94 5.17 -7.03
N GLY A 153 -6.88 6.16 -6.16
CA GLY A 153 -7.57 7.44 -6.36
C GLY A 153 -7.12 8.21 -7.60
N GLY A 154 -5.96 7.87 -8.17
CA GLY A 154 -5.37 8.51 -9.33
C GLY A 154 -5.46 7.72 -10.64
N ALA A 155 -6.20 6.62 -10.67
CA ALA A 155 -6.32 5.76 -11.85
C ALA A 155 -7.74 5.24 -12.03
N ASP A 156 -8.14 4.96 -13.27
CA ASP A 156 -9.49 4.47 -13.58
C ASP A 156 -9.68 2.98 -13.26
N SER A 157 -8.60 2.27 -12.89
CA SER A 157 -8.64 0.84 -12.56
C SER A 157 -7.75 0.53 -11.35
N PRO A 158 -8.17 -0.42 -10.48
CA PRO A 158 -7.35 -0.92 -9.39
C PRO A 158 -5.98 -1.44 -9.86
N ARG A 159 -4.94 -1.26 -9.04
CA ARG A 159 -3.58 -1.72 -9.35
C ARG A 159 -3.32 -3.11 -8.78
N PRO A 160 -2.71 -4.02 -9.56
CA PRO A 160 -2.48 -5.37 -9.11
C PRO A 160 -1.28 -5.46 -8.16
N ILE A 161 -1.36 -6.44 -7.27
CA ILE A 161 -0.27 -6.90 -6.41
C ILE A 161 -0.34 -8.43 -6.35
N LYS A 162 0.81 -9.10 -6.40
CA LYS A 162 0.90 -10.56 -6.35
C LYS A 162 1.59 -11.00 -5.07
N LEU A 163 0.98 -11.94 -4.38
CA LEU A 163 1.46 -12.53 -3.14
C LEU A 163 1.71 -14.01 -3.38
N ARG A 164 2.69 -14.58 -2.69
CA ARG A 164 3.02 -16.00 -2.73
C ARG A 164 2.89 -16.62 -1.35
N GLN A 165 2.20 -17.74 -1.26
CA GLN A 165 2.13 -18.53 -0.05
C GLN A 165 3.39 -19.39 0.08
N ARG A 166 4.01 -19.36 1.26
CA ARG A 166 5.10 -20.25 1.60
C ARG A 166 4.54 -21.57 2.14
N GLY A 167 4.86 -22.68 1.49
CA GLY A 167 4.28 -23.99 1.81
C GLY A 167 4.61 -24.52 3.21
N SER A 168 5.74 -24.11 3.81
CA SER A 168 6.18 -24.63 5.12
C SER A 168 5.33 -24.17 6.31
N ASP A 169 4.75 -22.97 6.23
CA ASP A 169 4.02 -22.35 7.35
C ASP A 169 2.75 -21.61 6.91
N GLY A 170 2.39 -21.69 5.63
CA GLY A 170 1.17 -21.09 5.07
C GLY A 170 1.18 -19.56 5.02
N LYS A 171 2.28 -18.90 5.39
CA LYS A 171 2.38 -17.43 5.40
C LYS A 171 2.47 -16.86 4.00
N TRP A 172 1.96 -15.65 3.83
CA TRP A 172 1.92 -14.91 2.57
C TRP A 172 3.01 -13.86 2.51
N PHE A 173 3.69 -13.80 1.38
CA PHE A 173 4.80 -12.87 1.15
C PHE A 173 4.57 -12.09 -0.14
N LEU A 174 5.07 -10.85 -0.17
CA LEU A 174 5.10 -10.01 -1.35
C LEU A 174 5.90 -10.70 -2.47
N TRP A 175 5.26 -10.94 -3.60
CA TRP A 175 5.89 -11.50 -4.79
C TRP A 175 6.17 -10.42 -5.84
N GLU A 176 5.15 -9.69 -6.26
CA GLU A 176 5.26 -8.58 -7.23
C GLU A 176 4.34 -7.43 -6.83
N GLN A 177 4.75 -6.20 -7.10
CA GLN A 177 3.90 -5.02 -6.91
C GLN A 177 3.92 -4.14 -8.16
N TYR A 178 2.74 -3.65 -8.55
CA TYR A 178 2.55 -2.71 -9.65
C TYR A 178 1.95 -1.39 -9.14
N LEU A 179 2.27 -1.04 -7.90
CA LEU A 179 1.66 0.05 -7.15
C LEU A 179 2.33 1.41 -7.41
N LEU A 180 3.45 1.44 -8.13
CA LEU A 180 4.18 2.67 -8.43
C LEU A 180 4.11 3.07 -9.90
N THR A 181 3.07 2.64 -10.61
CA THR A 181 2.78 3.11 -11.98
C THR A 181 2.24 4.54 -11.96
N GLY A 182 2.42 5.28 -13.06
CA GLY A 182 1.91 6.64 -13.19
C GLY A 182 0.40 6.75 -12.90
N VAL A 183 0.01 7.89 -12.32
CA VAL A 183 -1.36 8.27 -11.95
C VAL A 183 -1.65 9.67 -12.49
N LYS A 184 -2.91 10.10 -12.44
CA LYS A 184 -3.31 11.49 -12.76
C LYS A 184 -2.43 12.49 -11.99
N THR A 185 -2.00 13.56 -12.65
CA THR A 185 -1.15 14.58 -12.02
C THR A 185 -1.90 15.21 -10.84
N PRO A 186 -1.28 15.36 -9.66
CA PRO A 186 -1.86 16.14 -8.56
C PRO A 186 -2.18 17.56 -9.00
N LYS A 187 -3.25 18.15 -8.48
CA LYS A 187 -3.70 19.51 -8.84
C LYS A 187 -2.58 20.56 -8.68
N GLU A 188 -1.81 20.52 -7.59
CA GLU A 188 -0.71 21.46 -7.35
C GLU A 188 0.46 21.32 -8.33
N ALA A 189 0.60 20.15 -8.97
CA ALA A 189 1.65 19.89 -9.95
C ALA A 189 1.17 20.05 -11.39
N ASP A 190 -0.10 20.34 -11.62
CA ASP A 190 -0.68 20.54 -12.94
C ASP A 190 -0.58 22.03 -13.33
N PRO A 191 0.24 22.39 -14.34
CA PRO A 191 0.39 23.78 -14.77
C PRO A 191 -0.86 24.34 -15.49
N TRP A 192 -1.88 23.50 -15.74
CA TRP A 192 -3.12 23.85 -16.45
C TRP A 192 -4.38 23.68 -15.60
N ALA A 193 -4.25 23.36 -14.30
CA ALA A 193 -5.38 23.14 -13.39
C ALA A 193 -6.14 24.41 -12.96
#